data_AF-A0A4Y7JYP3-F1
#
_entry.id   AF-A0A4Y7JYP3-F1
#
_cell.length_a   1.000
_cell.length_b   1.000
_cell.length_c   1.000
_cell.angle_alpha   90.00
_cell.angle_beta   90.00
_cell.angle_gamma   90.00
#
_symmetry.space_group_name_H-M   'P 1'
#
loop_
_entity.id
_entity.type
_entity.pdbx_description
1 polymer ?
#
loop_
_entity_poly.entity_id
_entity_poly.type
_entity_poly.pdbx_seq_one_letter_code
_entity_poly.pdbx_strand_id
1 'polypeptide(L)'
;MVDYPYPSDFLMHLPANPIKEVCRKIDDHPQEVGFLDRILSGVSIGYNYTWNEWLGLAVLFFFLFPFLKAWTEMVMPISSSKISGMSPAYDFNHSSFQNPCFKDYAVQPRNRWISTDFDGQDLNMTLKTFWSNIIFSNGVLDPWSSVLQNVSETIIALVTKLGELARIVTSMPCQILSE
;
A
#
# COMPACT_ATOMS: atom_id res chain seq x y z
N MET A 1 -4.44 -3.11 0.47
CA MET A 1 -4.71 -1.66 0.60
C MET A 1 -6.17 -1.38 0.97
N VAL A 2 -7.17 -1.84 0.20
CA VAL A 2 -8.60 -1.53 0.44
C VAL A 2 -9.47 -2.77 0.67
N ASP A 3 -8.94 -3.79 1.35
CA ASP A 3 -9.68 -5.03 1.65
C ASP A 3 -10.41 -4.93 3.01
N TYR A 4 -11.42 -4.06 3.05
CA TYR A 4 -12.19 -3.80 4.27
C TYR A 4 -13.39 -4.76 4.40
N PRO A 5 -13.80 -5.15 5.62
CA PRO A 5 -14.93 -6.05 5.84
C PRO A 5 -16.31 -5.38 5.66
N TYR A 6 -16.34 -4.12 5.24
CA TYR A 6 -17.53 -3.32 4.97
C TYR A 6 -17.37 -2.57 3.64
N PRO A 7 -18.47 -2.15 2.98
CA PRO A 7 -18.38 -1.37 1.75
C PRO A 7 -17.67 -0.03 1.99
N SER A 8 -16.83 0.39 1.05
CA SER A 8 -16.05 1.62 1.20
C SER A 8 -15.89 2.38 -0.10
N ASP A 9 -15.74 3.70 0.02
CA ASP A 9 -15.54 4.65 -1.08
C ASP A 9 -14.19 5.37 -1.00
N PHE A 10 -13.20 4.76 -0.35
CA PHE A 10 -11.93 5.43 -0.07
C PHE A 10 -11.10 5.73 -1.33
N LEU A 11 -10.86 4.71 -2.17
CA LEU A 11 -10.21 4.87 -3.48
C LEU A 11 -11.19 4.75 -4.64
N MET A 12 -12.16 3.86 -4.50
CA MET A 12 -13.24 3.56 -5.44
C MET A 12 -14.36 2.87 -4.66
N HIS A 13 -15.55 2.80 -5.25
CA HIS A 13 -16.69 2.15 -4.62
C HIS A 13 -16.51 0.62 -4.64
N LEU A 14 -16.23 0.05 -3.46
CA LEU A 14 -15.99 -1.38 -3.29
C LEU A 14 -16.97 -2.01 -2.30
N PRO A 15 -17.40 -3.26 -2.54
CA PRO A 15 -18.17 -4.03 -1.57
C PRO A 15 -17.33 -4.39 -0.34
N ALA A 16 -18.00 -4.94 0.67
CA ALA A 16 -17.32 -5.61 1.78
C ALA A 16 -16.48 -6.81 1.28
N ASN A 17 -15.27 -6.94 1.80
CA ASN A 17 -14.27 -7.97 1.46
C ASN A 17 -14.04 -8.08 -0.05
N PRO A 18 -13.61 -7.00 -0.72
CA PRO A 18 -13.53 -6.95 -2.18
C PRO A 18 -12.60 -8.01 -2.76
N ILE A 19 -11.52 -8.41 -2.08
CA ILE A 19 -10.64 -9.48 -2.56
C ILE A 19 -11.38 -10.82 -2.60
N LYS A 20 -12.19 -11.11 -1.58
CA LYS A 20 -13.01 -12.32 -1.54
C LYS A 20 -14.02 -12.35 -2.68
N GLU A 21 -14.67 -11.23 -2.98
CA GLU A 21 -15.62 -11.15 -4.10
C GLU A 21 -14.95 -11.28 -5.46
N VAL A 22 -13.72 -10.74 -5.62
CA VAL A 22 -12.92 -10.94 -6.84
C VAL A 22 -12.59 -12.42 -7.03
N CYS A 23 -12.06 -13.09 -5.99
CA CYS A 23 -11.75 -14.52 -6.06
C CYS A 23 -12.99 -15.35 -6.37
N ARG A 24 -14.11 -15.09 -5.68
CA ARG A 24 -15.38 -15.78 -5.93
C ARG A 24 -15.82 -15.64 -7.38
N LYS A 25 -15.78 -14.43 -7.95
CA LYS A 25 -16.13 -14.21 -9.36
C LYS A 25 -15.21 -14.94 -10.33
N ILE A 26 -13.92 -15.08 -10.02
CA ILE A 26 -12.98 -15.82 -10.86
C ILE A 26 -13.27 -17.33 -10.80
N ASP A 27 -13.52 -17.84 -9.60
CA ASP A 27 -13.68 -19.28 -9.33
C ASP A 27 -15.06 -19.82 -9.74
N ASP A 28 -16.11 -19.00 -9.69
CA ASP A 28 -17.49 -19.38 -10.03
C ASP A 28 -17.70 -19.69 -11.54
N HIS A 29 -16.69 -19.49 -12.39
CA HIS A 29 -16.80 -19.75 -13.83
C HIS A 29 -16.61 -21.23 -14.20
N PRO A 30 -17.47 -21.78 -15.09
CA PRO A 30 -17.30 -23.14 -15.64
C PRO A 30 -15.92 -23.34 -16.27
N GLN A 31 -15.35 -24.55 -16.21
CA GLN A 31 -14.01 -24.86 -16.76
C GLN A 31 -13.81 -24.45 -18.23
N GLU A 32 -14.90 -24.41 -19.00
CA GLU A 32 -14.94 -24.06 -20.42
C GLU A 32 -14.70 -22.57 -20.70
N VAL A 33 -14.89 -21.70 -19.69
CA VAL A 33 -14.66 -20.26 -19.84
C VAL A 33 -13.16 -19.97 -19.80
N GLY A 34 -12.69 -19.23 -20.81
CA GLY A 34 -11.29 -18.85 -20.97
C GLY A 34 -10.74 -18.10 -19.77
N PHE A 35 -9.46 -18.31 -19.47
CA PHE A 35 -8.78 -17.68 -18.32
C PHE A 35 -8.94 -16.16 -18.30
N LEU A 36 -8.83 -15.49 -19.45
CA LEU A 36 -8.95 -14.03 -19.55
C LEU A 36 -10.35 -13.53 -19.14
N ASP A 37 -11.42 -14.25 -19.51
CA ASP A 37 -12.80 -13.87 -19.18
C ASP A 37 -13.06 -13.99 -17.68
N ARG A 38 -12.45 -14.98 -17.01
CA ARG A 38 -12.51 -15.14 -15.55
C ARG A 38 -11.83 -13.96 -14.85
N ILE A 39 -10.62 -13.62 -15.27
CA ILE A 39 -9.87 -12.49 -14.72
C ILE A 39 -10.65 -11.19 -14.94
N LEU A 40 -11.18 -10.96 -16.14
CA LEU A 40 -12.00 -9.79 -16.45
C LEU A 40 -13.22 -9.70 -15.54
N SER A 41 -13.87 -10.83 -15.27
CA SER A 41 -15.00 -10.91 -14.34
C SER A 41 -14.62 -10.54 -12.92
N GLY A 42 -13.45 -10.96 -12.43
CA GLY A 42 -12.92 -10.53 -11.14
C GLY A 42 -12.64 -9.03 -11.11
N VAL A 43 -11.89 -8.52 -12.10
CA VAL A 43 -11.52 -7.10 -12.23
C VAL A 43 -12.74 -6.18 -12.28
N SER A 44 -13.89 -6.66 -12.80
CA SER A 44 -15.14 -5.91 -12.82
C SER A 44 -15.61 -5.40 -11.44
N ILE A 45 -15.19 -6.02 -10.33
CA ILE A 45 -15.51 -5.56 -8.97
C ILE A 45 -14.82 -4.21 -8.66
N GLY A 46 -13.62 -3.98 -9.16
CA GLY A 46 -12.93 -2.70 -8.96
C GLY A 46 -13.37 -1.62 -9.96
N TYR A 47 -13.64 -2.02 -11.20
CA TYR A 47 -13.83 -1.09 -12.31
C TYR A 47 -15.30 -0.78 -12.63
N ASN A 48 -16.25 -1.65 -12.29
CA ASN A 48 -17.64 -1.53 -12.75
C ASN A 48 -18.68 -1.93 -11.70
N TYR A 49 -18.36 -1.83 -10.42
CA TYR A 49 -19.28 -2.21 -9.35
C TYR A 49 -20.49 -1.24 -9.23
N THR A 50 -20.37 0.01 -9.69
CA THR A 50 -21.48 1.00 -9.67
C THR A 50 -21.76 1.77 -10.97
N TRP A 51 -21.24 1.35 -12.13
CA TRP A 51 -21.55 2.00 -13.42
C TRP A 51 -21.36 3.53 -13.45
N ASN A 52 -20.41 4.06 -12.68
CA ASN A 52 -20.07 5.49 -12.68
C ASN A 52 -18.61 5.68 -13.11
N GLU A 53 -18.44 6.38 -14.23
CA GLU A 53 -17.20 6.63 -14.97
C GLU A 53 -16.20 7.59 -14.27
N TRP A 54 -16.13 7.58 -12.94
CA TRP A 54 -15.26 8.50 -12.17
C TRP A 54 -13.81 8.05 -11.99
N LEU A 55 -13.44 6.93 -12.63
CA LEU A 55 -12.12 6.31 -12.45
C LEU A 55 -10.96 7.12 -13.03
N GLY A 56 -11.18 7.90 -14.09
CA GLY A 56 -10.12 8.65 -14.77
C GLY A 56 -9.48 9.75 -13.91
N LEU A 57 -10.29 10.48 -13.12
CA LEU A 57 -9.80 11.58 -12.29
C LEU A 57 -9.14 11.13 -10.98
N ALA A 58 -9.66 10.08 -10.35
CA ALA A 58 -9.12 9.55 -9.09
C ALA A 58 -7.72 8.95 -9.29
N VAL A 59 -7.53 8.16 -10.35
CA VAL A 59 -6.22 7.64 -10.75
C VAL A 59 -5.23 8.79 -10.97
N LEU A 60 -5.63 9.82 -11.71
CA LEU A 60 -4.77 10.97 -11.98
C LEU A 60 -4.30 11.67 -10.68
N PHE A 61 -5.21 11.97 -9.75
CA PHE A 61 -4.89 12.70 -8.52
C PHE A 61 -4.04 11.89 -7.54
N PHE A 62 -4.34 10.60 -7.35
CA PHE A 62 -3.60 9.73 -6.45
C PHE A 62 -2.22 9.35 -6.98
N PHE A 63 -2.01 9.28 -8.29
CA PHE A 63 -0.70 8.97 -8.86
C PHE A 63 0.16 10.23 -9.08
N LEU A 64 -0.40 11.39 -9.45
CA LEU A 64 0.41 12.59 -9.76
C LEU A 64 1.07 13.30 -8.58
N PHE A 65 0.39 13.47 -7.45
CA PHE A 65 0.99 14.16 -6.30
C PHE A 65 2.16 13.39 -5.66
N PRO A 66 2.14 12.05 -5.57
CA PRO A 66 3.30 11.27 -5.15
C PRO A 66 4.49 11.32 -6.10
N PHE A 67 4.30 11.55 -7.41
CA PHE A 67 5.41 11.47 -8.37
C PHE A 67 6.50 12.50 -8.11
N LEU A 68 6.16 13.75 -7.76
CA LEU A 68 7.19 14.77 -7.47
C LEU A 68 8.05 14.40 -6.24
N LYS A 69 7.44 13.83 -5.20
CA LYS A 69 8.17 13.34 -4.02
C LYS A 69 8.96 12.07 -4.34
N ALA A 70 8.41 11.16 -5.14
CA ALA A 70 9.08 9.94 -5.56
C ALA A 70 10.29 10.23 -6.48
N TRP A 71 10.22 11.27 -7.30
CA TRP A 71 11.30 11.70 -8.19
C TRP A 71 12.40 12.51 -7.50
N THR A 72 12.24 12.82 -6.21
CA THR A 72 13.23 13.58 -5.44
C THR A 72 13.73 12.82 -4.22
N GLU A 73 12.85 12.43 -3.30
CA GLU A 73 13.25 11.95 -1.96
C GLU A 73 12.64 10.60 -1.58
N MET A 74 11.38 10.34 -1.95
CA MET A 74 10.63 9.13 -1.58
C MET A 74 10.81 8.03 -2.63
N VAL A 75 12.07 7.65 -2.89
CA VAL A 75 12.40 6.58 -3.84
C VAL A 75 12.11 5.23 -3.18
N MET A 76 11.01 4.59 -3.57
CA MET A 76 10.59 3.29 -3.05
C MET A 76 10.87 2.19 -4.09
N PRO A 77 11.89 1.35 -3.89
CA PRO A 77 12.22 0.27 -4.81
C PRO A 77 11.20 -0.86 -4.67
N ILE A 78 10.29 -1.00 -5.66
CA ILE A 78 9.33 -2.11 -5.74
C ILE A 78 9.79 -3.05 -6.84
N SER A 79 9.89 -4.34 -6.52
CA SER A 79 10.17 -5.42 -7.47
C SER A 79 9.15 -6.55 -7.32
N SER A 80 9.08 -7.42 -8.32
CA SER A 80 8.24 -8.61 -8.30
C SER A 80 9.06 -9.82 -8.71
N SER A 81 8.85 -10.96 -8.03
CA SER A 81 9.51 -12.22 -8.36
C SER A 81 8.49 -13.27 -8.78
N LYS A 82 8.93 -14.26 -9.59
CA LYS A 82 8.07 -15.39 -9.99
C LYS A 82 7.73 -16.35 -8.85
N ILE A 83 8.45 -16.25 -7.73
CA ILE A 83 8.34 -17.18 -6.60
C ILE A 83 7.40 -16.61 -5.53
N SER A 84 7.50 -15.32 -5.26
CA SER A 84 6.81 -14.66 -4.14
C SER A 84 5.52 -13.95 -4.54
N GLY A 85 5.17 -13.89 -5.83
CA GLY A 85 4.02 -13.13 -6.30
C GLY A 85 3.39 -13.68 -7.58
N MET A 86 2.17 -13.23 -7.86
CA MET A 86 1.40 -13.58 -9.06
C MET A 86 1.64 -12.60 -10.24
N SER A 87 2.36 -11.50 -9.99
CA SER A 87 2.69 -10.50 -11.00
C SER A 87 3.89 -10.94 -11.85
N PRO A 88 3.99 -10.49 -13.11
CA PRO A 88 5.19 -10.67 -13.92
C PRO A 88 6.44 -10.23 -13.13
N ALA A 89 7.50 -11.01 -13.22
CA ALA A 89 8.73 -10.69 -12.51
C ALA A 89 9.44 -9.51 -13.16
N TYR A 90 9.91 -8.58 -12.32
CA TYR A 90 10.72 -7.46 -12.74
C TYR A 90 11.54 -6.97 -11.55
N ASP A 91 12.76 -6.51 -11.84
CA ASP A 91 13.65 -5.92 -10.85
C ASP A 91 13.60 -4.39 -10.93
N PHE A 92 13.70 -3.75 -9.77
CA PHE A 92 13.78 -2.30 -9.70
C PHE A 92 15.14 -1.83 -10.22
N ASN A 93 15.15 -1.04 -11.28
CA ASN A 93 16.37 -0.46 -11.85
C ASN A 93 16.43 1.04 -11.57
N HIS A 94 17.43 1.45 -10.77
CA HIS A 94 17.64 2.86 -10.41
C HIS A 94 17.85 3.76 -11.63
N SER A 95 18.67 3.34 -12.61
CA SER A 95 18.94 4.15 -13.80
C SER A 95 17.67 4.35 -14.65
N SER A 96 16.87 3.29 -14.80
CA SER A 96 15.59 3.38 -15.51
C SER A 96 14.59 4.28 -14.78
N PHE A 97 14.60 4.29 -13.45
CA PHE A 97 13.76 5.18 -12.64
C PHE A 97 14.21 6.65 -12.71
N GLN A 98 15.52 6.91 -12.69
CA GLN A 98 16.08 8.27 -12.67
C GLN A 98 15.97 8.99 -14.02
N ASN A 99 16.05 8.27 -15.15
CA ASN A 99 16.08 8.88 -16.49
C ASN A 99 14.86 9.77 -16.80
N PRO A 100 13.59 9.33 -16.58
CA PRO A 100 12.42 10.19 -16.75
C PRO A 100 12.43 11.41 -15.81
N CYS A 101 12.84 11.22 -14.54
CA CYS A 101 12.91 12.31 -13.55
C CYS A 101 13.79 13.46 -14.06
N PHE A 102 14.97 13.11 -14.59
CA PHE A 102 15.91 14.09 -15.11
C PHE A 102 15.44 14.70 -16.43
N LYS A 103 14.86 13.89 -17.32
CA LYS A 103 14.39 14.36 -18.63
C LYS A 103 13.24 15.36 -18.52
N ASP A 104 12.26 15.06 -17.66
CA ASP A 104 11.02 15.81 -17.61
C ASP A 104 11.10 16.99 -16.63
N TYR A 105 11.92 16.90 -15.58
CA TYR A 105 11.97 17.88 -14.48
C TYR A 105 13.39 18.33 -14.09
N ALA A 106 14.43 17.88 -14.80
CA ALA A 106 15.83 18.20 -14.51
C ALA A 106 16.28 17.89 -13.07
N VAL A 107 15.62 16.93 -12.41
CA VAL A 107 15.93 16.49 -11.05
C VAL A 107 16.54 15.09 -11.04
N GLN A 108 17.53 14.90 -10.15
CA GLN A 108 18.06 13.58 -9.83
C GLN A 108 17.50 13.12 -8.48
N PRO A 109 16.81 11.97 -8.43
CA PRO A 109 16.35 11.37 -7.19
C PRO A 109 17.50 11.07 -6.23
N ARG A 110 17.35 11.48 -4.96
CA ARG A 110 18.28 11.25 -3.86
C ARG A 110 17.91 9.96 -3.13
N ASN A 111 18.24 8.81 -3.72
CA ASN A 111 17.79 7.49 -3.26
C ASN A 111 18.07 7.16 -1.79
N ARG A 112 19.12 7.75 -1.19
CA ARG A 112 19.52 7.51 0.20
C ARG A 112 19.09 8.60 1.17
N TRP A 113 18.43 9.67 0.71
CA TRP A 113 18.10 10.82 1.55
C TRP A 113 17.35 10.42 2.81
N ILE A 114 16.24 9.69 2.67
CA ILE A 114 15.43 9.22 3.80
C ILE A 114 16.23 8.28 4.72
N SER A 115 16.98 7.33 4.16
CA SER A 115 17.79 6.42 4.97
C SER A 115 18.94 7.11 5.70
N THR A 116 19.45 8.23 5.18
CA THR A 116 20.52 9.01 5.80
C THR A 116 19.99 9.95 6.89
N ASP A 117 18.90 10.68 6.61
CA ASP A 117 18.34 11.66 7.55
C ASP A 117 17.65 10.99 8.74
N PHE A 118 16.94 9.87 8.50
CA PHE A 118 16.19 9.16 9.53
C PHE A 118 16.89 7.90 10.02
N ASP A 119 18.14 7.68 9.61
CA ASP A 119 18.96 6.52 9.99
C ASP A 119 18.24 5.17 9.77
N GLY A 120 17.67 5.01 8.57
CA GLY A 120 16.79 3.88 8.22
C GLY A 120 17.51 2.54 7.95
N GLN A 121 18.80 2.41 8.22
CA GLN A 121 19.56 1.18 7.94
C GLN A 121 19.27 0.08 8.96
N ASP A 122 19.12 0.44 10.24
CA ASP A 122 18.65 -0.44 11.31
C ASP A 122 17.51 0.24 12.07
N LEU A 123 16.31 0.10 11.49
CA LEU A 123 15.09 0.71 12.04
C LEU A 123 14.86 0.35 13.52
N ASN A 124 15.21 -0.86 13.95
CA ASN A 124 15.01 -1.28 15.34
C ASN A 124 15.99 -0.58 16.28
N MET A 125 17.28 -0.54 15.91
CA MET A 125 18.30 0.15 16.70
C MET A 125 18.04 1.65 16.77
N THR A 126 17.72 2.27 15.62
CA THR A 126 17.46 3.70 15.52
C THR A 126 16.24 4.10 16.33
N LEU A 127 15.11 3.39 16.17
CA LEU A 127 13.89 3.64 16.96
C LEU A 127 14.15 3.51 18.46
N LYS A 128 14.88 2.47 18.90
CA LYS A 128 15.21 2.30 20.33
C LYS A 128 16.10 3.39 20.90
N THR A 129 17.01 3.93 20.10
CA THR A 129 18.07 4.83 20.59
C THR A 129 17.64 6.29 20.57
N PHE A 130 16.92 6.71 19.52
CA PHE A 130 16.67 8.12 19.24
C PHE A 130 15.20 8.54 19.36
N TRP A 131 14.27 7.58 19.42
CA TRP A 131 12.84 7.87 19.38
C TRP A 131 12.14 7.38 20.65
N SER A 132 10.99 7.97 20.95
CA SER A 132 10.11 7.57 22.05
C SER A 132 8.69 8.07 21.78
N ASN A 133 7.70 7.47 22.47
CA ASN A 133 6.28 7.88 22.42
C ASN A 133 5.67 7.80 21.01
N ILE A 134 5.88 6.68 20.32
CA ILE A 134 5.36 6.44 18.97
C ILE A 134 4.47 5.21 18.98
N ILE A 135 3.29 5.32 18.36
CA ILE A 135 2.37 4.21 18.14
C ILE A 135 2.36 3.88 16.65
N PHE A 136 2.80 2.68 16.30
CA PHE A 136 2.72 2.15 14.93
C PHE A 136 1.46 1.32 14.75
N SER A 137 0.54 1.77 13.92
CA SER A 137 -0.71 1.07 13.64
C SER A 137 -0.65 0.41 12.26
N ASN A 138 -0.67 -0.92 12.20
CA ASN A 138 -0.55 -1.69 10.94
C ASN A 138 -1.63 -2.76 10.83
N GLY A 139 -2.07 -3.07 9.61
CA GLY A 139 -3.02 -4.16 9.34
C GLY A 139 -2.37 -5.26 8.51
N VAL A 140 -2.46 -6.52 8.93
CA VAL A 140 -1.71 -7.65 8.31
C VAL A 140 -1.98 -7.83 6.82
N LEU A 141 -3.17 -7.43 6.33
CA LEU A 141 -3.52 -7.50 4.90
C LEU A 141 -3.09 -6.27 4.08
N ASP A 142 -2.53 -5.24 4.74
CA ASP A 142 -2.01 -4.08 4.03
C ASP A 142 -0.57 -4.33 3.55
N PRO A 143 -0.31 -4.28 2.22
CA PRO A 143 1.03 -4.48 1.68
C PRO A 143 2.07 -3.46 2.13
N TRP A 144 1.66 -2.33 2.74
CA TRP A 144 2.56 -1.31 3.30
C TRP A 144 2.87 -1.51 4.78
N SER A 145 2.46 -2.63 5.37
CA SER A 145 2.75 -2.97 6.76
C SER A 145 4.25 -3.01 7.04
N SER A 146 4.68 -2.35 8.12
CA SER A 146 6.09 -2.27 8.51
C SER A 146 6.34 -2.80 9.93
N VAL A 147 6.20 -1.95 10.94
CA VAL A 147 6.47 -2.27 12.35
C VAL A 147 5.32 -3.09 12.93
N LEU A 148 5.53 -4.40 13.09
CA LEU A 148 4.52 -5.34 13.58
C LEU A 148 4.72 -5.78 15.05
N GLN A 149 5.77 -5.31 15.70
CA GLN A 149 6.10 -5.68 17.09
C GLN A 149 6.57 -4.45 17.87
N ASN A 150 6.34 -4.46 19.18
CA ASN A 150 6.82 -3.41 20.07
C ASN A 150 8.34 -3.33 20.00
N VAL A 151 8.85 -2.11 19.88
CA VAL A 151 10.28 -1.82 19.78
C VAL A 151 10.84 -1.46 21.15
N SER A 152 10.08 -0.71 21.95
CA SER A 152 10.41 -0.35 23.35
C SER A 152 9.11 -0.20 24.17
N GLU A 153 9.23 0.17 25.44
CA GLU A 153 8.06 0.44 26.30
C GLU A 153 7.21 1.62 25.79
N THR A 154 7.83 2.59 25.12
CA THR A 154 7.15 3.80 24.60
C THR A 154 6.96 3.77 23.08
N ILE A 155 7.51 2.75 22.39
CA ILE A 155 7.32 2.53 20.96
C ILE A 155 6.55 1.23 20.75
N ILE A 156 5.24 1.35 20.67
CA ILE A 156 4.31 0.23 20.63
C ILE A 156 3.74 0.01 19.22
N ALA A 157 3.50 -1.25 18.87
CA ALA A 157 2.89 -1.64 17.61
C ALA A 157 1.47 -2.20 17.84
N LEU A 158 0.48 -1.55 17.24
CA LEU A 158 -0.91 -2.00 17.20
C LEU A 158 -1.15 -2.71 15.87
N VAL A 159 -1.28 -4.03 15.91
CA VAL A 159 -1.45 -4.85 14.71
C VAL A 159 -2.87 -5.42 14.63
N THR A 160 -3.58 -5.10 13.56
CA THR A 160 -4.91 -5.64 13.27
C THR A 160 -4.81 -6.81 12.30
N LYS A 161 -5.56 -7.89 12.60
CA LYS A 161 -5.67 -9.04 11.67
C LYS A 161 -6.48 -8.71 10.41
N LEU A 162 -7.40 -7.75 10.54
CA LEU A 162 -8.15 -7.19 9.42
C LEU A 162 -7.29 -6.09 8.78
N GLY A 163 -7.32 -5.94 7.46
CA GLY A 163 -6.50 -4.99 6.68
C GLY A 163 -6.76 -3.50 6.91
N GLU A 164 -7.20 -3.14 8.12
CA GLU A 164 -7.78 -1.85 8.45
C GLU A 164 -6.72 -0.93 9.08
N LEU A 165 -6.11 -0.08 8.25
CA LEU A 165 -5.47 1.15 8.75
C LEU A 165 -6.51 2.14 9.31
N ALA A 166 -7.70 2.18 8.70
CA ALA A 166 -8.73 3.19 8.99
C ALA A 166 -9.43 3.00 10.35
N ARG A 167 -9.52 1.76 10.88
CA ARG A 167 -10.19 1.54 12.16
C ARG A 167 -9.34 1.92 13.36
N ILE A 168 -8.02 1.79 13.30
CA ILE A 168 -7.18 2.14 14.46
C ILE A 168 -7.33 3.64 14.78
N VAL A 169 -7.34 4.51 13.77
CA VAL A 169 -7.51 5.96 13.97
C VAL A 169 -8.93 6.34 14.42
N THR A 170 -9.95 5.60 13.99
CA THR A 170 -11.36 5.92 14.31
C THR A 170 -11.87 5.24 15.59
N SER A 171 -11.20 4.18 16.05
CA SER A 171 -11.57 3.41 17.24
C SER A 171 -10.55 3.49 18.38
N MET A 172 -9.51 4.32 18.27
CA MET A 172 -8.63 4.61 19.40
C MET A 172 -9.47 5.29 20.50
N PRO A 173 -9.68 4.64 21.66
CA PRO A 173 -10.25 5.36 22.79
C PRO A 173 -9.25 6.46 23.19
N CYS A 174 -9.74 7.67 23.45
CA CYS A 174 -8.94 8.80 23.98
C CYS A 174 -8.15 8.46 25.27
N GLN A 175 -8.39 7.29 25.87
CA GLN A 175 -7.73 6.82 27.09
C GLN A 175 -6.27 6.38 26.90
N ILE A 176 -5.77 6.16 25.67
CA ILE A 176 -4.35 5.84 25.45
C ILE A 176 -3.46 7.11 25.56
N LEU A 177 -4.06 8.31 25.57
CA LEU A 177 -3.34 9.59 25.70
C LEU A 177 -3.31 10.14 27.14
N SER A 178 -3.77 9.36 28.13
CA SER A 178 -3.88 9.82 29.52
C SER A 178 -3.21 8.85 30.49
N GLU A 179 -1.89 8.72 30.43
CA GLU A 179 -1.02 8.36 31.57
C GLU A 179 0.32 9.07 31.44
#